data_AF-A0A7R9SBU3-F1
#
_entry.id   AF-A0A7R9SBU3-F1
#
_cell.length_a   1.000
_cell.length_b   1.000
_cell.length_c   1.000
_cell.angle_alpha   90.00
_cell.angle_beta   90.00
_cell.angle_gamma   90.00
#
_symmetry.space_group_name_H-M   'P 1'
#
loop_
_entity.id
_entity.type
_entity.pdbx_description
1 polymer ?
#
loop_
_entity_poly.entity_id
_entity_poly.type
_entity_poly.pdbx_seq_one_letter_code
_entity_poly.pdbx_strand_id
1 'polypeptide(L)'
;IAQHTTLRGKWPGMFTINLPNTEENRRILNVKFLFHMRIRVEKFNEPPQLLCNNCMRASHSTNNCSYDTRCKHCAKEHTMDQCPNLSRPPICVNCNQQHRATSMECPLFTAVKQAHLQKRAKNRKPNQVKY
;
A
#
# COMPACT_ATOMS: atom_id res chain seq x y z
N ILE A 1 18.65 7.65 -22.50
CA ILE A 1 18.40 9.08 -22.23
C ILE A 1 17.37 9.15 -21.11
N ALA A 2 17.78 9.51 -19.89
CA ALA A 2 16.88 9.59 -18.75
C ALA A 2 16.17 10.96 -18.73
N GLN A 3 14.85 10.95 -18.78
CA GLN A 3 14.03 12.17 -18.67
C GLN A 3 13.74 12.43 -17.20
N HIS A 4 13.99 13.67 -16.73
CA HIS A 4 13.68 14.10 -15.37
C HIS A 4 12.51 15.08 -15.40
N THR A 5 11.56 14.93 -14.48
CA THR A 5 10.43 15.87 -14.31
C THR A 5 10.45 16.40 -12.88
N THR A 6 10.45 17.72 -12.73
CA THR A 6 10.46 18.39 -11.42
C THR A 6 9.03 18.63 -10.94
N LEU A 7 8.66 18.06 -9.79
CA LEU A 7 7.38 18.36 -9.14
C LEU A 7 7.58 19.56 -8.20
N ARG A 8 6.91 20.70 -8.47
CA ARG A 8 7.04 21.92 -7.68
C ARG A 8 6.33 21.80 -6.33
N GLY A 9 7.09 21.81 -5.23
CA GLY A 9 6.61 21.88 -3.84
C GLY A 9 7.77 22.15 -2.87
N LYS A 10 7.51 22.84 -1.75
CA LYS A 10 8.45 23.44 -0.76
C LYS A 10 9.34 22.48 0.07
N TRP A 11 9.69 21.30 -0.46
CA TRP A 11 10.63 20.33 0.12
C TRP A 11 11.71 20.03 -0.93
N PRO A 12 12.94 19.57 -0.57
CA PRO A 12 14.01 19.37 -1.55
C PRO A 12 13.46 18.63 -2.76
N GLY A 13 13.58 19.26 -3.93
CA GLY A 13 12.76 18.95 -5.10
C GLY A 13 12.71 17.45 -5.37
N MET A 14 11.52 16.88 -5.42
CA MET A 14 11.37 15.48 -5.78
C MET A 14 11.70 15.34 -7.27
N PHE A 15 12.77 14.61 -7.57
CA PHE A 15 13.16 14.27 -8.93
C PHE A 15 12.68 12.86 -9.25
N THR A 16 11.90 12.73 -10.33
CA THR A 16 11.53 11.42 -10.87
C THR A 16 12.45 11.09 -12.04
N ILE A 17 12.99 9.87 -12.04
CA ILE A 17 13.82 9.33 -13.12
C ILE A 17 13.14 8.05 -13.60
N ASN A 18 12.75 8.02 -14.87
CA ASN A 18 12.21 6.82 -15.49
C ASN A 18 13.36 5.96 -16.03
N LEU A 19 13.53 4.77 -15.45
CA LEU A 19 14.49 3.77 -15.90
C LEU A 19 13.74 2.54 -16.43
N PRO A 20 13.96 2.12 -17.69
CA PRO A 20 13.38 0.87 -18.17
C PRO A 20 13.93 -0.32 -17.36
N ASN A 21 13.11 -1.36 -17.15
CA ASN A 21 13.50 -2.54 -16.37
C ASN A 21 14.43 -3.47 -17.16
N THR A 22 15.67 -3.02 -17.37
CA THR A 22 16.78 -3.78 -17.97
C THR A 22 17.71 -4.32 -16.89
N GLU A 23 18.50 -5.36 -17.19
CA GLU A 23 19.43 -5.94 -16.23
C GLU A 23 20.51 -4.93 -15.78
N GLU A 24 20.94 -4.04 -16.66
CA GLU A 24 21.87 -2.96 -16.34
C GLU A 24 21.28 -1.96 -15.35
N ASN A 25 20.02 -1.56 -15.55
CA ASN A 25 19.35 -0.59 -14.68
C ASN A 25 19.04 -1.16 -13.30
N ARG A 26 18.91 -2.49 -13.15
CA ARG A 26 18.74 -3.13 -11.83
C ARG A 26 19.94 -2.92 -10.91
N ARG A 27 21.11 -2.56 -11.44
CA ARG A 27 22.31 -2.21 -10.64
C ARG A 27 22.06 -1.03 -9.70
N ILE A 28 21.08 -0.16 -10.00
CA ILE A 28 20.71 0.97 -9.13
C ILE A 28 20.31 0.52 -7.71
N LEU A 29 19.74 -0.69 -7.57
CA LEU A 29 19.33 -1.25 -6.28
C LEU A 29 20.52 -1.51 -5.34
N ASN A 30 21.74 -1.54 -5.87
CA ASN A 30 22.97 -1.80 -5.11
C ASN A 30 23.78 -0.53 -4.82
N VAL A 31 23.33 0.64 -5.29
CA VAL A 31 24.04 1.91 -5.07
C VAL A 31 23.94 2.32 -3.60
N LYS A 32 25.09 2.47 -2.94
CA LYS A 32 25.20 2.87 -1.52
C LYS A 32 25.56 4.35 -1.34
N PHE A 33 26.15 4.96 -2.37
CA PHE A 33 26.60 6.34 -2.36
C PHE A 33 26.17 7.01 -3.65
N LEU A 34 25.62 8.20 -3.52
CA LEU A 34 25.35 9.11 -4.62
C LEU A 34 26.06 10.42 -4.30
N PHE A 35 27.09 10.75 -5.08
CA PHE A 35 28.07 11.78 -4.72
C PHE A 35 28.66 11.51 -3.32
N HIS A 36 28.70 12.51 -2.45
CA HIS A 36 29.20 12.40 -1.08
C HIS A 36 28.11 12.01 -0.07
N MET A 37 26.93 11.59 -0.53
CA MET A 37 25.83 11.17 0.33
C MET A 37 25.69 9.65 0.34
N ARG A 38 25.61 9.09 1.55
CA ARG A 38 25.22 7.69 1.74
C ARG A 38 23.71 7.56 1.54
N ILE A 39 23.30 6.71 0.62
CA ILE A 39 21.89 6.47 0.28
C ILE A 39 21.50 5.02 0.49
N ARG A 40 20.20 4.77 0.61
CA ARG A 40 19.61 3.43 0.59
C ARG A 40 18.56 3.39 -0.50
N VAL A 41 18.82 2.60 -1.55
CA VAL A 41 17.85 2.36 -2.61
C VAL A 41 16.94 1.22 -2.17
N GLU A 42 15.65 1.50 -2.05
CA GLU A 42 14.65 0.50 -1.69
C GLU A 42 13.73 0.24 -2.88
N LYS A 43 13.31 -1.02 -3.05
CA LYS A 43 12.20 -1.31 -3.95
C LYS A 43 10.96 -0.63 -3.41
N PHE A 44 10.21 0.01 -4.30
CA PHE A 44 8.90 0.55 -3.95
C PHE A 44 8.05 -0.59 -3.39
N ASN A 45 7.72 -0.48 -2.11
CA ASN A 45 6.84 -1.41 -1.43
C ASN A 45 5.45 -0.76 -1.43
N GLU A 46 4.63 -1.11 -2.41
CA GLU A 46 3.21 -0.76 -2.31
C GLU A 46 2.67 -1.34 -1.00
N PRO A 47 1.99 -0.51 -0.19
CA PRO A 47 1.28 -1.04 0.97
C PRO A 47 0.28 -2.06 0.44
N PRO A 48 0.25 -3.26 1.03
CA PRO A 48 -0.63 -4.29 0.50
C PRO A 48 -2.08 -3.84 0.64
N GLN A 49 -2.82 -3.93 -0.47
CA GLN A 49 -4.26 -3.75 -0.46
C GLN A 49 -4.89 -4.99 0.19
N LEU A 50 -4.94 -5.00 1.52
CA LEU A 50 -5.48 -6.12 2.30
C LEU A 50 -7.01 -6.18 2.25
N LEU A 51 -7.65 -5.03 2.00
CA LEU A 51 -9.09 -4.87 1.88
C LEU A 51 -9.40 -4.23 0.53
N CYS A 52 -10.48 -4.67 -0.10
CA CYS A 52 -10.99 -4.06 -1.32
C CYS A 52 -11.39 -2.59 -1.06
N ASN A 53 -10.94 -1.64 -1.89
CA ASN A 53 -11.29 -0.22 -1.69
C ASN A 53 -12.77 0.07 -1.99
N ASN A 54 -13.45 -0.81 -2.73
CA ASN A 54 -14.85 -0.65 -3.11
C ASN A 54 -15.80 -1.14 -1.99
N CYS A 55 -15.67 -2.39 -1.56
CA CYS A 55 -16.58 -2.99 -0.58
C CYS A 55 -16.00 -3.15 0.83
N MET A 56 -14.72 -2.81 1.04
CA MET A 56 -13.97 -2.89 2.31
C MET A 56 -13.81 -4.31 2.90
N ARG A 57 -14.21 -5.35 2.17
CA ARG A 57 -14.04 -6.74 2.56
C ARG A 57 -12.63 -7.24 2.27
N ALA A 58 -12.18 -8.19 3.10
CA ALA A 58 -10.97 -8.96 2.84
C ALA A 58 -11.30 -10.12 1.88
N SER A 59 -10.50 -10.30 0.81
CA SER A 59 -10.42 -11.51 -0.05
C SER A 59 -9.92 -11.18 -1.46
N HIS A 60 -10.28 -10.01 -1.98
CA HIS A 60 -10.08 -9.64 -3.37
C HIS A 60 -9.54 -8.21 -3.50
N SER A 61 -8.90 -7.94 -4.64
CA SER A 61 -8.48 -6.59 -5.02
C SER A 61 -9.69 -5.78 -5.51
N THR A 62 -9.52 -4.47 -5.59
CA THR A 62 -10.57 -3.57 -6.09
C THR A 62 -11.02 -3.91 -7.52
N ASN A 63 -10.09 -4.32 -8.38
CA ASN A 63 -10.37 -4.66 -9.78
C ASN A 63 -11.23 -5.92 -9.94
N ASN A 64 -11.22 -6.82 -8.95
CA ASN A 64 -11.97 -8.07 -8.98
C ASN A 64 -13.21 -8.00 -8.08
N CYS A 65 -13.70 -6.79 -7.79
CA CYS A 65 -14.85 -6.59 -6.94
C CYS A 65 -16.15 -6.63 -7.75
N SER A 66 -17.03 -7.58 -7.43
CA SER A 66 -18.39 -7.69 -7.98
C SER A 66 -19.46 -7.19 -7.01
N TYR A 67 -19.08 -6.59 -5.88
CA TYR A 67 -19.99 -6.07 -4.87
C TYR A 67 -20.22 -4.58 -5.03
N ASP A 68 -21.36 -4.10 -4.54
CA ASP A 68 -21.64 -2.68 -4.46
C ASP A 68 -20.68 -1.93 -3.55
N THR A 69 -20.49 -0.64 -3.84
CA THR A 69 -19.65 0.25 -3.06
C THR A 69 -20.20 0.39 -1.64
N ARG A 70 -19.33 0.22 -0.65
CA ARG A 70 -19.66 0.41 0.76
C ARG A 70 -18.85 1.52 1.38
N CYS A 71 -19.52 2.27 2.23
CA CYS A 71 -18.94 3.37 2.97
C CYS A 71 -17.87 2.84 3.93
N LYS A 72 -16.65 3.37 3.79
CA LYS A 72 -15.50 3.01 4.65
C LYS A 72 -15.68 3.37 6.12
N HIS A 73 -16.67 4.22 6.41
CA HIS A 73 -16.99 4.68 7.76
C HIS A 73 -18.13 3.89 8.41
N CYS A 74 -19.28 3.74 7.73
CA CYS A 74 -20.48 3.15 8.34
C CYS A 74 -20.92 1.81 7.75
N ALA A 75 -20.15 1.24 6.81
CA ALA A 75 -20.39 -0.05 6.17
C ALA A 75 -21.70 -0.19 5.36
N LYS A 76 -22.46 0.90 5.18
CA LYS A 76 -23.67 0.96 4.33
C LYS A 76 -23.34 1.25 2.86
N GLU A 77 -24.30 1.04 1.98
CA GLU A 77 -24.19 1.22 0.52
C GLU A 77 -24.23 2.71 0.15
N HIS A 78 -23.04 3.31 0.02
CA HIS A 78 -22.74 4.65 -0.51
C HIS A 78 -21.23 4.90 -0.44
N THR A 79 -20.75 5.95 -1.10
CA THR A 79 -19.37 6.42 -0.97
C THR A 79 -19.17 7.17 0.35
N MET A 80 -17.93 7.26 0.85
CA MET A 80 -17.66 7.96 2.12
C MET A 80 -18.06 9.45 2.08
N ASP A 81 -17.99 10.09 0.91
CA ASP A 81 -18.36 11.48 0.70
C ASP A 81 -19.87 11.74 0.89
N GLN A 82 -20.69 10.71 0.69
CA GLN A 82 -22.16 10.77 0.86
C GLN A 82 -22.61 10.24 2.22
N CYS A 83 -21.69 10.03 3.18
CA CYS A 83 -22.01 9.36 4.43
C CYS A 83 -22.79 10.27 5.41
N PRO A 84 -24.06 9.96 5.74
CA PRO A 84 -24.82 10.77 6.70
C PRO A 84 -24.40 10.50 8.16
N ASN A 85 -23.56 9.48 8.39
CA ASN A 85 -23.18 9.01 9.74
C ASN A 85 -21.73 9.37 10.10
N LEU A 86 -21.15 10.41 9.48
CA LEU A 86 -19.79 10.89 9.79
C LEU A 86 -19.64 11.37 11.25
N SER A 87 -20.73 11.76 11.90
CA SER A 87 -20.77 12.17 13.31
C SER A 87 -20.84 11.01 14.31
N ARG A 88 -21.11 9.79 13.85
CA ARG A 88 -21.21 8.59 14.69
C ARG A 88 -19.86 7.86 14.72
N PRO A 89 -19.62 6.94 15.67
CA PRO A 89 -18.44 6.08 15.61
C PRO A 89 -18.48 5.20 14.33
N PRO A 90 -17.31 4.88 13.75
CA PRO A 90 -17.23 4.02 12.57
C PRO A 90 -17.65 2.58 12.89
N ILE A 91 -18.18 1.90 11.88
CA ILE A 91 -18.64 0.51 11.97
C ILE A 91 -17.83 -0.33 10.97
N CYS A 92 -17.31 -1.46 11.44
CA CYS A 92 -16.51 -2.35 10.63
C CYS A 92 -17.39 -3.23 9.73
N VAL A 93 -17.14 -3.23 8.42
CA VAL A 93 -17.88 -4.10 7.47
C VAL A 93 -17.63 -5.60 7.68
N ASN A 94 -16.53 -5.97 8.34
CA ASN A 94 -16.10 -7.35 8.47
C ASN A 94 -16.58 -8.00 9.77
N CYS A 95 -16.63 -7.25 10.89
CA CYS A 95 -17.04 -7.78 12.20
C CYS A 95 -18.20 -7.01 12.85
N ASN A 96 -18.72 -5.96 12.21
CA ASN A 96 -19.82 -5.11 12.69
C ASN A 96 -19.60 -4.43 14.06
N GLN A 97 -18.36 -4.39 14.53
CA GLN A 97 -17.98 -3.68 15.76
C GLN A 97 -17.66 -2.19 15.50
N GLN A 98 -17.64 -1.39 16.56
CA GLN A 98 -17.39 0.06 16.53
C GLN A 98 -15.90 0.39 16.31
N HIS A 99 -15.41 0.13 15.10
CA HIS A 99 -14.11 0.59 14.64
C HIS A 99 -14.08 0.55 13.10
N ARG A 100 -13.05 1.15 12.49
CA ARG A 100 -12.85 1.03 11.03
C ARG A 100 -12.45 -0.41 10.66
N ALA A 101 -12.76 -0.82 9.43
CA ALA A 101 -12.36 -2.15 8.92
C ALA A 101 -10.84 -2.35 8.86
N THR A 102 -10.06 -1.25 8.85
CA THR A 102 -8.59 -1.24 8.89
C THR A 102 -8.01 -1.14 10.30
N SER A 103 -8.84 -1.16 11.35
CA SER A 103 -8.37 -1.11 12.73
C SER A 103 -7.62 -2.40 13.09
N MET A 104 -6.54 -2.28 13.87
CA MET A 104 -5.81 -3.44 14.44
C MET A 104 -6.67 -4.20 15.46
N GLU A 105 -7.71 -3.56 15.99
CA GLU A 105 -8.72 -4.16 16.87
C GLU A 105 -9.61 -5.16 16.12
N CYS A 106 -9.66 -5.07 14.78
CA CYS A 106 -10.42 -6.02 13.99
C CYS A 106 -9.68 -7.35 13.86
N PRO A 107 -10.21 -8.47 14.41
CA PRO A 107 -9.53 -9.76 14.34
C PRO A 107 -9.36 -10.23 12.89
N LEU A 108 -10.34 -9.94 12.02
CA LEU A 108 -10.30 -10.30 10.60
C LEU A 108 -9.23 -9.52 9.83
N PHE A 109 -9.08 -8.23 10.09
CA PHE A 109 -8.02 -7.43 9.47
C PHE A 109 -6.63 -7.92 9.90
N THR A 110 -6.46 -8.16 11.21
CA THR A 110 -5.19 -8.62 11.77
C THR A 110 -4.82 -9.99 11.23
N ALA A 111 -5.76 -10.92 11.11
CA ALA A 111 -5.53 -12.23 10.50
C ALA A 111 -5.09 -12.13 9.03
N VAL A 112 -5.77 -11.30 8.23
CA VAL A 112 -5.43 -11.08 6.81
C VAL A 112 -4.05 -10.43 6.67
N LYS A 113 -3.74 -9.45 7.52
CA LYS A 113 -2.43 -8.79 7.57
C LYS A 113 -1.33 -9.79 7.91
N GLN A 114 -1.53 -10.64 8.91
CA GLN A 114 -0.57 -11.69 9.30
C GLN A 114 -0.35 -12.69 8.16
N ALA A 115 -1.42 -13.21 7.56
CA ALA A 115 -1.32 -14.15 6.44
C ALA A 115 -0.56 -13.54 5.24
N HIS A 116 -0.81 -12.26 4.95
CA HIS A 116 -0.08 -11.53 3.92
C HIS A 116 1.42 -11.40 4.23
N LEU A 117 1.78 -11.04 5.47
CA LEU A 117 3.18 -10.96 5.91
C LEU A 117 3.90 -12.31 5.81
N GLN A 118 3.23 -13.41 6.20
CA GLN A 118 3.79 -14.76 6.08
C GLN A 118 4.06 -15.14 4.61
N LYS A 119 3.12 -14.85 3.69
CA LYS A 119 3.33 -15.08 2.25
C LYS A 119 4.53 -14.28 1.72
N ARG A 120 4.68 -13.01 2.12
CA ARG A 120 5.85 -12.19 1.74
C ARG A 120 7.16 -12.75 2.28
N ALA A 121 7.17 -13.19 3.54
CA ALA A 121 8.37 -13.76 4.16
C ALA A 121 8.84 -15.00 3.42
N LYS A 122 7.91 -15.90 3.05
CA LYS A 122 8.21 -17.10 2.24
C LYS A 122 8.76 -16.75 0.85
N ASN A 123 8.26 -15.70 0.22
CA ASN A 123 8.69 -15.26 -1.12
C ASN A 123 9.99 -14.44 -1.13
N ARG A 124 10.54 -14.07 0.04
CA ARG A 124 11.76 -13.28 0.12
C ARG A 124 12.96 -14.19 -0.08
N LYS A 125 13.49 -14.27 -1.31
CA LYS A 125 14.82 -14.89 -1.54
C LYS A 125 15.87 -14.16 -0.69
N PRO A 126 16.75 -14.86 0.05
CA PRO A 126 17.82 -14.21 0.78
C PRO A 126 18.71 -13.46 -0.20
N ASN A 127 18.95 -12.19 0.07
CA ASN A 127 19.86 -11.37 -0.73
C ASN A 127 21.28 -11.92 -0.46
N GLN A 128 21.84 -12.72 -1.36
CA GLN A 128 23.21 -13.19 -1.23
C GLN A 128 24.14 -12.00 -1.43
N VAL A 129 24.61 -11.44 -0.32
CA VAL A 129 25.74 -10.52 -0.31
C VAL A 129 26.98 -11.38 -0.55
N LYS A 130 27.50 -11.40 -1.78
CA LYS A 130 28.84 -11.94 -2.06
C LYS A 130 29.86 -10.86 -1.69
N TYR A 131 30.79 -11.22 -0.81
CA TYR A 131 31.97 -10.42 -0.47
C TYR A 131 32.97 -10.43 -1.61
#